data_AF-A0A1H4BQX0-F1
#
_entry.id   AF-A0A1H4BQX0-F1
#
_cell.length_a   1.000
_cell.length_b   1.000
_cell.length_c   1.000
_cell.angle_alpha   90.00
_cell.angle_beta   90.00
_cell.angle_gamma   90.00
#
_symmetry.space_group_name_H-M   'P 1'
#
loop_
_entity.id
_entity.type
_entity.pdbx_description
1 polymer ?
#
loop_
_entity_poly.entity_id
_entity_poly.type
_entity_poly.pdbx_seq_one_letter_code
_entity_poly.pdbx_strand_id
1 'polypeptide(L)'
;MKKITLASCVFSLLFLSGCASVRNSEISPGLGTALDATTTYYGLEYAGATEVNPLLSWGNPLTAALGSIALKQGIKYAAVNYMHADPFTVDSNVESAGVAAGVWNIGTLAGVNPFLGIAAAIASGYGYYKYRVHAHAIEQAKYRRHAANEVEAQQREQNQRTPLLTAQAEAP
;
A
#
# COMPACT_ATOMS: atom_id res chain seq x y z
N MET A 1 16.60 -24.62 21.66
CA MET A 1 15.34 -23.97 22.05
C MET A 1 15.18 -22.64 21.32
N LYS A 2 14.16 -22.58 20.46
CA LYS A 2 13.46 -21.44 19.84
C LYS A 2 13.71 -20.05 20.50
N LYS A 3 14.64 -19.24 19.97
CA LYS A 3 14.68 -17.78 20.23
C LYS A 3 15.12 -16.92 19.03
N ILE A 4 15.65 -17.51 17.95
CA ILE A 4 16.22 -16.74 16.83
C ILE A 4 15.17 -16.45 15.72
N THR A 5 14.08 -17.20 15.66
CA THR A 5 13.09 -17.10 14.57
C THR A 5 12.23 -15.83 14.63
N LEU A 6 11.90 -15.34 15.83
CA LEU A 6 11.04 -14.15 15.98
C LEU A 6 11.79 -12.86 15.61
N ALA A 7 13.07 -12.77 16.00
CA ALA A 7 13.93 -11.66 15.62
C ALA A 7 14.14 -11.61 14.11
N SER A 8 14.34 -12.76 13.46
CA SER A 8 14.47 -12.84 12.00
C SER A 8 13.20 -12.44 11.26
N CYS A 9 12.00 -12.85 11.72
CA CYS A 9 10.75 -12.41 11.10
C CYS A 9 10.50 -10.90 11.27
N VAL A 10 10.83 -10.34 12.44
CA VAL A 10 10.74 -8.89 12.68
C VAL A 10 11.80 -8.11 11.91
N PHE A 11 13.03 -8.64 11.77
CA PHE A 11 14.08 -8.05 10.95
C PHE A 11 13.72 -8.11 9.45
N SER A 12 13.17 -9.22 8.97
CA SER A 12 12.66 -9.34 7.60
C SER A 12 11.50 -8.38 7.34
N LEU A 13 10.55 -8.22 8.29
CA LEU A 13 9.49 -7.22 8.20
C LEU A 13 10.03 -5.78 8.19
N LEU A 14 11.09 -5.50 8.96
CA LEU A 14 11.75 -4.19 8.98
C LEU A 14 12.53 -3.90 7.68
N PHE A 15 13.20 -4.88 7.08
CA PHE A 15 13.90 -4.73 5.80
C PHE A 15 12.95 -4.71 4.58
N LEU A 16 11.82 -5.45 4.62
CA LEU A 16 10.75 -5.34 3.62
C LEU A 16 10.00 -4.00 3.72
N SER A 17 9.85 -3.43 4.92
CA SER A 17 9.28 -2.09 5.09
C SER A 17 10.26 -0.96 4.73
N GLY A 18 11.55 -1.25 4.59
CA GLY A 18 12.63 -0.26 4.58
C GLY A 18 13.30 0.03 3.24
N CYS A 19 13.14 -0.79 2.19
CA CYS A 19 13.94 -0.63 0.96
C CYS A 19 13.22 -0.06 -0.27
N ALA A 20 11.93 0.30 -0.19
CA ALA A 20 11.25 1.03 -1.28
C ALA A 20 10.11 1.93 -0.77
N SER A 21 10.31 2.63 0.35
CA SER A 21 9.49 3.80 0.65
C SER A 21 10.01 4.97 -0.19
N VAL A 22 9.58 5.04 -1.46
CA VAL A 22 9.59 6.30 -2.18
C VAL A 22 8.52 7.13 -1.50
N ARG A 23 8.94 8.00 -0.57
CA ARG A 23 8.08 9.02 0.04
C ARG A 23 7.34 9.70 -1.11
N ASN A 24 6.03 9.50 -1.20
CA ASN A 24 5.09 10.06 -2.19
C ASN A 24 4.78 9.24 -3.45
N SER A 25 5.16 7.97 -3.58
CA SER A 25 4.66 7.13 -4.68
C SER A 25 3.39 6.39 -4.25
N GLU A 26 2.25 6.70 -4.86
CA GLU A 26 1.02 5.87 -4.83
C GLU A 26 1.26 4.46 -5.40
N ILE A 27 2.47 4.16 -5.88
CA ILE A 27 2.89 2.92 -6.55
C ILE A 27 4.08 2.29 -5.79
N SER A 28 4.03 2.26 -4.47
CA SER A 28 4.96 1.46 -3.65
C SER A 28 4.31 0.13 -3.24
N PRO A 29 5.11 -0.90 -2.90
CA PRO A 29 4.59 -2.10 -2.26
C PRO A 29 3.90 -1.75 -0.93
N GLY A 30 2.61 -2.06 -0.83
CA GLY A 30 1.85 -1.88 0.40
C GLY A 30 1.77 -3.15 1.23
N LEU A 31 0.96 -3.09 2.29
CA LEU A 31 0.78 -4.21 3.24
C LEU A 31 0.22 -5.47 2.58
N GLY A 32 -0.66 -5.34 1.59
CA GLY A 32 -1.24 -6.49 0.91
C GLY A 32 -0.23 -7.19 0.02
N THR A 33 0.56 -6.42 -0.72
CA THR A 33 1.68 -6.95 -1.51
C THR A 33 2.69 -7.67 -0.62
N ALA A 34 3.04 -7.10 0.53
CA ALA A 34 3.97 -7.70 1.47
C ALA A 34 3.40 -8.98 2.11
N LEU A 35 2.11 -8.97 2.49
CA LEU A 35 1.44 -10.13 3.08
C LEU A 35 1.39 -11.30 2.10
N ASP A 36 0.99 -11.05 0.85
CA ASP A 36 0.96 -12.08 -0.18
C ASP A 36 2.36 -12.67 -0.39
N ALA A 37 3.37 -11.84 -0.67
CA ALA A 37 4.74 -12.30 -0.90
C ALA A 37 5.31 -13.10 0.27
N THR A 38 5.05 -12.67 1.51
CA THR A 38 5.53 -13.36 2.73
C THR A 38 4.88 -14.72 2.88
N THR A 39 3.56 -14.80 2.65
CA THR A 39 2.81 -16.05 2.80
C THR A 39 3.11 -17.03 1.66
N THR A 40 3.37 -16.53 0.44
CA THR A 40 3.91 -17.31 -0.68
C THR A 40 5.27 -17.90 -0.32
N TYR A 41 6.22 -17.08 0.13
CA TYR A 41 7.55 -17.57 0.54
C TYR A 41 7.42 -18.64 1.61
N TYR A 42 6.65 -18.37 2.67
CA TYR A 42 6.49 -19.29 3.77
C TYR A 42 5.87 -20.62 3.33
N GLY A 43 4.83 -20.56 2.48
CA GLY A 43 4.17 -21.75 1.99
C GLY A 43 5.10 -22.64 1.18
N LEU A 44 5.87 -22.04 0.26
CA LEU A 44 6.78 -22.76 -0.62
C LEU A 44 8.01 -23.29 0.13
N GLU A 45 8.59 -22.50 1.04
CA GLU A 45 9.82 -22.87 1.76
C GLU A 45 9.56 -23.87 2.89
N TYR A 46 8.52 -23.64 3.70
CA TYR A 46 8.37 -24.34 4.98
C TYR A 46 7.18 -25.30 5.05
N ALA A 47 6.13 -25.06 4.26
CA ALA A 47 4.92 -25.88 4.32
C ALA A 47 4.80 -26.91 3.18
N GLY A 48 5.78 -26.95 2.27
CA GLY A 48 5.75 -27.83 1.11
C GLY A 48 4.62 -27.50 0.13
N ALA A 49 4.11 -26.27 0.16
CA ALA A 49 3.14 -25.80 -0.82
C ALA A 49 3.78 -25.75 -2.20
N THR A 50 2.96 -25.79 -3.25
CA THR A 50 3.41 -25.66 -4.64
C THR A 50 2.85 -24.38 -5.23
N GLU A 51 3.70 -23.62 -5.92
CA GLU A 51 3.28 -22.39 -6.60
C GLU A 51 2.42 -22.77 -7.81
N VAL A 52 1.15 -22.35 -7.77
CA VAL A 52 0.17 -22.63 -8.83
C VAL A 52 0.15 -21.54 -9.89
N ASN A 53 0.75 -20.38 -9.64
CA ASN A 53 0.86 -19.34 -10.64
C ASN A 53 1.95 -19.68 -11.67
N PRO A 54 1.60 -19.94 -12.94
CA PRO A 54 2.57 -20.32 -13.96
C PRO A 54 3.60 -19.22 -14.24
N LEU A 55 3.34 -17.96 -13.89
CA LEU A 55 4.30 -16.86 -14.03
C LEU A 55 5.33 -16.83 -12.89
N LEU A 56 5.03 -17.49 -11.77
CA LEU A 56 5.86 -17.51 -10.55
C LEU A 56 6.45 -18.89 -10.26
N SER A 57 6.00 -19.94 -10.96
CA SER A 57 6.34 -21.34 -10.70
C SER A 57 7.72 -21.78 -11.22
N TRP A 58 8.54 -20.86 -11.75
CA TRP A 58 9.81 -21.19 -12.40
C TRP A 58 11.03 -21.10 -11.49
N GLY A 59 10.85 -20.67 -10.23
CA GLY A 59 11.95 -20.31 -9.34
C GLY A 59 11.88 -20.96 -7.96
N ASN A 60 12.92 -20.70 -7.17
CA ASN A 60 12.93 -21.01 -5.75
C ASN A 60 11.88 -20.16 -4.99
N PRO A 61 11.52 -20.50 -3.74
CA PRO A 61 10.51 -19.80 -2.95
C PRO A 61 10.71 -18.28 -2.89
N LEU A 62 11.96 -17.82 -2.82
CA LEU A 62 12.29 -16.40 -2.77
C LEU A 62 11.99 -15.70 -4.11
N THR A 63 12.33 -16.33 -5.24
CA THR A 63 12.05 -15.80 -6.58
C THR A 63 10.54 -15.70 -6.83
N ALA A 64 9.75 -16.68 -6.38
CA ALA A 64 8.30 -16.63 -6.47
C ALA A 64 7.72 -15.47 -5.65
N ALA A 65 8.19 -15.29 -4.41
CA ALA A 65 7.76 -14.19 -3.54
C ALA A 65 8.13 -12.81 -4.13
N LEU A 66 9.37 -12.62 -4.57
CA LEU A 66 9.82 -11.38 -5.21
C LEU A 66 9.10 -11.14 -6.55
N GLY A 67 8.87 -12.20 -7.33
CA GLY A 67 8.10 -12.16 -8.56
C GLY A 67 6.66 -11.70 -8.31
N SER A 68 6.04 -12.13 -7.20
CA SER A 68 4.70 -11.68 -6.82
C SER A 68 4.64 -10.18 -6.53
N ILE A 69 5.71 -9.61 -5.97
CA ILE A 69 5.85 -8.16 -5.72
C ILE A 69 6.03 -7.45 -7.06
N ALA A 70 6.99 -7.90 -7.86
CA ALA A 70 7.29 -7.31 -9.16
C ALA A 70 6.06 -7.33 -10.08
N LEU A 71 5.29 -8.41 -10.10
CA LEU A 71 4.05 -8.53 -10.85
C LEU A 71 3.02 -7.49 -10.41
N LYS A 72 2.77 -7.35 -9.10
CA LYS A 72 1.83 -6.35 -8.58
C LYS A 72 2.27 -4.93 -8.89
N GLN A 73 3.55 -4.60 -8.70
CA GLN A 73 4.05 -3.27 -9.05
C GLN A 73 4.01 -3.02 -10.57
N GLY A 74 4.31 -4.04 -11.38
CA GLY A 74 4.18 -3.97 -12.83
C GLY A 74 2.74 -3.69 -13.27
N ILE A 75 1.76 -4.35 -12.65
CA ILE A 75 0.32 -4.10 -12.89
C ILE A 75 -0.04 -2.66 -12.51
N LYS A 76 0.36 -2.19 -11.32
CA LYS A 76 0.08 -0.81 -10.90
C LYS A 76 0.70 0.20 -11.86
N TYR A 77 1.98 0.02 -12.19
CA TYR A 77 2.69 0.89 -13.12
C TYR A 77 2.01 0.91 -14.48
N ALA A 78 1.63 -0.25 -15.03
CA ALA A 78 1.01 -0.34 -16.34
C ALA A 78 -0.40 0.29 -16.36
N ALA A 79 -1.20 0.04 -15.33
CA ALA A 79 -2.54 0.62 -15.22
C ALA A 79 -2.49 2.15 -15.11
N VAL A 80 -1.55 2.70 -14.33
CA VAL A 80 -1.42 4.16 -14.19
C VAL A 80 -0.84 4.80 -15.45
N ASN A 81 0.26 4.26 -16.00
CA ASN A 81 1.00 4.94 -17.06
C ASN A 81 0.47 4.65 -18.48
N TYR A 82 -0.07 3.46 -18.73
CA TYR A 82 -0.55 3.08 -20.07
C TYR A 82 -2.06 3.07 -20.19
N MET A 83 -2.79 2.86 -19.08
CA MET A 83 -4.26 2.88 -19.09
C MET A 83 -4.86 4.15 -18.49
N HIS A 84 -4.02 5.06 -17.97
CA HIS A 84 -4.42 6.30 -17.31
C HIS A 84 -5.46 6.09 -16.20
N ALA A 85 -5.39 4.96 -15.52
CA ALA A 85 -6.28 4.67 -14.40
C ALA A 85 -5.90 5.50 -13.18
N ASP A 86 -6.91 5.83 -12.36
CA ASP A 86 -6.72 6.55 -11.09
C ASP A 86 -5.72 5.78 -10.19
N PRO A 87 -4.57 6.40 -9.82
CA PRO A 87 -3.53 5.71 -9.07
C PRO A 87 -4.01 5.15 -7.73
N PHE A 88 -4.81 5.92 -7.00
CA PHE A 88 -5.34 5.50 -5.70
C PHE A 88 -6.25 4.27 -5.84
N THR A 89 -7.11 4.25 -6.86
CA THR A 89 -8.01 3.13 -7.14
C THR A 89 -7.23 1.87 -7.49
N VAL A 90 -6.24 2.00 -8.40
CA VAL A 90 -5.36 0.89 -8.80
C VAL A 90 -4.62 0.33 -7.60
N ASP A 91 -3.95 1.20 -6.84
CA ASP A 91 -3.20 0.81 -5.65
C ASP A 91 -4.08 0.13 -4.60
N SER A 92 -5.27 0.70 -4.33
CA SER A 92 -6.22 0.11 -3.39
C SER A 92 -6.69 -1.26 -3.82
N ASN A 93 -7.00 -1.46 -5.10
CA ASN A 93 -7.45 -2.75 -5.60
C ASN A 93 -6.34 -3.80 -5.55
N VAL A 94 -5.13 -3.45 -6.01
CA VAL A 94 -3.99 -4.38 -6.02
C VAL A 94 -3.59 -4.78 -4.60
N GLU A 95 -3.55 -3.82 -3.67
CA GLU A 95 -3.23 -4.13 -2.27
C GLU A 95 -4.34 -4.92 -1.59
N SER A 96 -5.61 -4.66 -1.88
CA SER A 96 -6.72 -5.44 -1.34
C SER A 96 -6.72 -6.88 -1.86
N ALA A 97 -6.38 -7.06 -3.14
CA ALA A 97 -6.17 -8.39 -3.72
C ALA A 97 -4.97 -9.10 -3.08
N GLY A 98 -3.88 -8.37 -2.79
CA GLY A 98 -2.74 -8.91 -2.03
C GLY A 98 -3.13 -9.36 -0.62
N VAL A 99 -3.97 -8.60 0.08
CA VAL A 99 -4.50 -9.03 1.40
C VAL A 99 -5.34 -10.30 1.27
N ALA A 100 -6.23 -10.36 0.29
CA ALA A 100 -7.06 -11.54 0.05
C ALA A 100 -6.21 -12.78 -0.26
N ALA A 101 -5.22 -12.65 -1.15
CA ALA A 101 -4.29 -13.72 -1.50
C ALA A 101 -3.46 -14.18 -0.29
N GLY A 102 -2.95 -13.24 0.51
CA GLY A 102 -2.23 -13.56 1.73
C GLY A 102 -3.08 -14.31 2.77
N VAL A 103 -4.33 -13.90 2.96
CA VAL A 103 -5.26 -14.60 3.86
C VAL A 103 -5.64 -15.98 3.33
N TRP A 104 -5.83 -16.12 2.02
CA TRP A 104 -6.02 -17.41 1.39
C TRP A 104 -4.84 -18.35 1.65
N ASN A 105 -3.60 -17.88 1.44
CA ASN A 105 -2.39 -18.64 1.70
C ASN A 105 -2.31 -19.05 3.19
N ILE A 106 -2.58 -18.15 4.13
CA ILE A 106 -2.61 -18.50 5.56
C ILE A 106 -3.67 -19.57 5.84
N GLY A 107 -4.85 -19.44 5.24
CA GLY A 107 -5.94 -20.41 5.38
C GLY A 107 -5.56 -21.79 4.88
N THR A 108 -4.96 -21.89 3.68
CA THR A 108 -4.51 -23.18 3.13
C THR A 108 -3.40 -23.79 3.98
N LEU A 109 -2.45 -22.99 4.44
CA LEU A 109 -1.35 -23.43 5.31
C LEU A 109 -1.82 -23.91 6.68
N ALA A 110 -2.86 -23.29 7.23
CA ALA A 110 -3.47 -23.67 8.50
C ALA A 110 -4.47 -24.84 8.38
N GLY A 111 -4.67 -25.40 7.16
CA GLY A 111 -5.62 -26.47 6.92
C GLY A 111 -7.09 -26.05 7.06
N VAL A 112 -7.38 -24.76 6.88
CA VAL A 112 -8.76 -24.25 6.90
C VAL A 112 -9.53 -24.84 5.72
N ASN A 113 -10.80 -25.16 5.94
CA ASN A 113 -11.68 -25.60 4.86
C ASN A 113 -11.68 -24.58 3.71
N PRO A 114 -11.51 -25.00 2.44
CA PRO A 114 -11.42 -24.09 1.30
C PRO A 114 -12.57 -23.08 1.19
N PHE A 115 -13.81 -23.46 1.51
CA PHE A 115 -14.95 -22.53 1.46
C PHE A 115 -14.83 -21.42 2.49
N LEU A 116 -14.40 -21.76 3.72
CA LEU A 116 -14.15 -20.77 4.77
C LEU A 116 -12.91 -19.92 4.45
N GLY A 117 -11.88 -20.51 3.85
CA GLY A 117 -10.70 -19.80 3.38
C GLY A 117 -11.03 -18.77 2.31
N ILE A 118 -11.84 -19.11 1.31
CA ILE A 118 -12.31 -18.18 0.27
C ILE A 118 -13.14 -17.05 0.90
N ALA A 119 -14.10 -17.39 1.76
CA ALA A 119 -14.95 -16.40 2.40
C ALA A 119 -14.12 -15.41 3.24
N ALA A 120 -13.15 -15.91 4.02
CA ALA A 120 -12.24 -15.09 4.79
C ALA A 120 -11.36 -14.20 3.89
N ALA A 121 -10.79 -14.75 2.82
CA ALA A 121 -9.99 -13.99 1.86
C ALA A 121 -10.77 -12.83 1.22
N ILE A 122 -12.00 -13.09 0.76
CA ILE A 122 -12.88 -12.05 0.19
C ILE A 122 -13.20 -10.99 1.23
N ALA A 123 -13.60 -11.40 2.45
CA ALA A 123 -13.95 -10.48 3.52
C ALA A 123 -12.76 -9.60 3.93
N SER A 124 -11.56 -10.18 4.06
CA SER A 124 -10.34 -9.45 4.39
C SER A 124 -9.92 -8.48 3.28
N GLY A 125 -9.97 -8.91 2.02
CA GLY A 125 -9.70 -8.01 0.88
C GLY A 125 -10.66 -6.83 0.82
N TYR A 126 -11.97 -7.09 0.93
CA TYR A 126 -12.99 -6.04 0.93
C TYR A 126 -12.86 -5.10 2.14
N GLY A 127 -12.62 -5.66 3.33
CA GLY A 127 -12.40 -4.88 4.55
C GLY A 127 -11.19 -3.95 4.42
N TYR A 128 -10.09 -4.46 3.85
CA TYR A 128 -8.89 -3.67 3.60
C TYR A 128 -9.12 -2.57 2.56
N TYR A 129 -9.87 -2.85 1.49
CA TYR A 129 -10.28 -1.84 0.50
C TYR A 129 -11.04 -0.69 1.17
N LYS A 130 -12.06 -1.02 1.97
CA LYS A 130 -12.89 -0.03 2.68
C LYS A 130 -12.07 0.80 3.66
N TYR A 131 -11.15 0.17 4.38
CA TYR A 131 -10.20 0.86 5.27
C TYR A 131 -9.39 1.91 4.49
N ARG A 132 -8.81 1.54 3.35
CA ARG A 132 -8.01 2.44 2.52
C ARG A 132 -8.81 3.62 1.96
N VAL A 133 -10.00 3.36 1.42
CA VAL A 133 -10.90 4.42 0.93
C VAL A 133 -11.21 5.43 2.04
N HIS A 134 -11.46 4.94 3.26
CA HIS A 134 -11.72 5.81 4.40
C HIS A 134 -10.47 6.63 4.80
N ALA A 135 -9.31 5.99 4.87
CA ALA A 135 -8.05 6.67 5.20
C ALA A 135 -7.73 7.79 4.19
N HIS A 136 -7.89 7.51 2.89
CA HIS A 136 -7.63 8.50 1.83
C HIS A 136 -8.59 9.69 1.88
N ALA A 137 -9.88 9.45 2.18
CA ALA A 137 -10.85 10.52 2.35
C ALA A 137 -10.46 11.47 3.51
N ILE A 138 -9.95 10.93 4.61
CA ILE A 138 -9.46 11.72 5.76
C ILE A 138 -8.24 12.55 5.35
N GLU A 139 -7.29 11.97 4.62
CA GLU A 139 -6.11 12.68 4.14
C GLU A 139 -6.48 13.83 3.20
N GLN A 140 -7.34 13.59 2.22
CA GLN A 140 -7.83 14.64 1.32
C GLN A 140 -8.52 15.77 2.08
N ALA A 141 -9.32 15.44 3.11
CA ALA A 141 -9.97 16.44 3.94
C ALA A 141 -8.95 17.29 4.72
N LYS A 142 -7.87 16.69 5.23
CA LYS A 142 -6.78 17.43 5.89
C LYS A 142 -6.07 18.36 4.90
N TYR A 143 -5.69 17.86 3.73
CA TYR A 143 -5.02 18.69 2.70
C TYR A 143 -5.87 19.89 2.28
N ARG A 144 -7.18 19.71 2.06
CA ARG A 144 -8.08 20.82 1.72
C ARG A 144 -8.16 21.87 2.81
N ARG A 145 -8.16 21.46 4.09
CA ARG A 145 -8.14 22.40 5.23
C ARG A 145 -6.83 23.17 5.31
N HIS A 146 -5.69 22.50 5.09
CA HIS A 146 -4.39 23.19 5.07
C HIS A 146 -4.33 24.23 3.94
N ALA A 147 -4.74 23.87 2.73
CA ALA A 147 -4.79 24.80 1.60
C ALA A 147 -5.72 26.00 1.87
N ALA A 148 -6.89 25.78 2.47
CA ALA A 148 -7.80 26.86 2.84
C ALA A 148 -7.17 27.82 3.87
N ASN A 149 -6.50 27.28 4.88
CA ASN A 149 -5.82 28.09 5.90
C ASN A 149 -4.66 28.91 5.32
N GLU A 150 -3.92 28.37 4.33
CA GLU A 150 -2.85 29.11 3.64
C GLU A 150 -3.41 30.27 2.82
N VAL A 151 -4.53 30.08 2.12
CA VAL A 151 -5.21 31.15 1.37
C VAL A 151 -5.71 32.24 2.33
N GLU A 152 -6.33 31.86 3.46
CA GLU A 152 -6.76 32.82 4.48
C GLU A 152 -5.58 33.61 5.07
N ALA A 153 -4.44 32.94 5.31
CA ALA A 153 -3.24 33.60 5.83
C ALA A 153 -2.69 34.63 4.82
N GLN A 154 -2.59 34.27 3.54
CA GLN A 154 -2.16 35.17 2.47
C GLN A 154 -3.09 36.38 2.34
N GLN A 155 -4.41 36.17 2.42
CA GLN A 155 -5.38 37.25 2.33
C GLN A 155 -5.30 38.21 3.54
N ARG A 156 -5.04 37.68 4.74
CA ARG A 156 -4.78 38.52 5.94
C ARG A 156 -3.51 39.34 5.78
N GLU A 157 -2.42 38.76 5.29
CA GLU A 157 -1.17 39.49 5.02
C GLU A 157 -1.36 40.57 3.96
N GLN A 158 -2.09 40.28 2.88
CA GLN A 158 -2.40 41.25 1.84
C GLN A 158 -3.22 42.42 2.42
N ASN A 159 -4.30 42.13 3.15
CA ASN A 159 -5.14 43.16 3.79
C ASN A 159 -4.38 44.02 4.80
N GLN A 160 -3.32 43.50 5.45
CA GLN A 160 -2.45 44.29 6.32
C GLN A 160 -1.46 45.17 5.56
N ARG A 161 -0.98 44.73 4.38
CA ARG A 161 -0.03 45.50 3.56
C ARG A 161 -0.71 46.61 2.75
N THR A 162 -1.94 46.41 2.29
CA THR A 162 -2.68 47.40 1.48
C THR A 162 -2.76 48.79 2.15
N PRO A 163 -3.16 48.93 3.43
CA PRO A 163 -3.24 50.24 4.09
C PRO A 163 -1.86 50.89 4.30
N LEU A 164 -0.80 50.11 4.53
CA LEU A 164 0.58 50.60 4.68
C LEU A 164 1.14 51.19 3.38
N LEU A 165 0.84 50.55 2.24
CA LEU A 165 1.26 51.01 0.92
C LEU A 165 0.51 52.30 0.50
N THR A 166 -0.78 52.40 0.79
CA THR A 166 -1.54 53.65 0.57
C THR A 166 -1.04 54.80 1.45
N ALA A 167 -0.70 54.53 2.72
CA ALA A 167 -0.17 55.55 3.61
C ALA A 167 1.23 56.06 3.19
N GLN A 168 2.06 55.20 2.59
CA GLN A 168 3.36 55.60 2.03
C GLN A 168 3.24 56.37 0.70
N ALA A 169 2.18 56.13 -0.07
CA ALA A 169 1.93 56.83 -1.34
C ALA A 169 1.33 58.24 -1.15
N GLU A 170 0.72 58.53 0.00
CA GLU A 170 0.11 59.82 0.33
C GLU A 170 1.03 60.75 1.16
N ALA A 171 2.23 60.29 1.55
CA ALA A 171 3.22 61.13 2.21
C ALA A 171 3.95 62.01 1.18
N PRO A 172 3.94 63.36 1.32
CA PRO A 172 4.54 64.30 0.37
C PRO A 172 6.08 64.31 0.38
#